data_AF-A0A3N7IDQ6-F1
#
_entry.id   AF-A0A3N7IDQ6-F1
#
_cell.length_a   1.000
_cell.length_b   1.000
_cell.length_c   1.000
_cell.angle_alpha   90.00
_cell.angle_beta   90.00
_cell.angle_gamma   90.00
#
_symmetry.space_group_name_H-M   'P 1'
#
loop_
_entity.id
_entity.type
_entity.pdbx_description
1 polymer ?
#
loop_
_entity_poly.entity_id
_entity_poly.type
_entity_poly.pdbx_seq_one_letter_code
_entity_poly.pdbx_strand_id
1 'polypeptide(L)'
;MRRFVIAILFLFPSFTIVRGQSAPPIIPIPVQVEDRHASYEISPNTAIVIADGSLRELASRLSSGIAQATGISVPVQINGSTAGAIVL
;
A
#
# COMPACT_ATOMS: atom_id res chain seq x y z
N MET A 1 14.43 46.44 -29.40
CA MET A 1 15.75 45.82 -29.07
C MET A 1 16.00 46.13 -27.59
N ARG A 2 16.36 45.25 -26.67
CA ARG A 2 17.25 44.09 -26.75
C ARG A 2 17.05 43.29 -25.44
N ARG A 3 16.53 42.06 -25.56
CA ARG A 3 16.92 40.88 -24.77
C ARG A 3 16.55 40.86 -23.28
N PHE A 4 15.30 40.51 -22.96
CA PHE A 4 15.01 39.76 -21.74
C PHE A 4 15.44 38.32 -21.96
N VAL A 5 16.69 38.03 -21.59
CA VAL A 5 17.19 36.67 -21.45
C VAL A 5 16.90 36.25 -20.01
N ILE A 6 16.73 34.94 -19.84
CA ILE A 6 16.84 34.18 -18.58
C ILE A 6 15.50 34.03 -17.84
N ALA A 7 14.79 32.94 -18.12
CA ALA A 7 14.34 31.96 -17.11
C ALA A 7 13.32 30.98 -17.71
N ILE A 8 13.75 30.11 -18.63
CA ILE A 8 13.08 28.81 -18.81
C ILE A 8 14.12 27.78 -18.40
N LEU A 9 14.37 27.73 -17.09
CA LEU A 9 15.25 26.77 -16.44
C LEU A 9 14.51 26.12 -15.28
N PHE A 10 13.32 25.57 -15.56
CA PHE A 10 12.55 24.78 -14.59
C PHE A 10 11.73 23.68 -15.31
N LEU A 11 12.28 23.06 -16.37
CA LEU A 11 11.83 21.73 -16.77
C LEU A 11 12.52 20.73 -15.83
N PHE A 12 11.97 20.58 -14.62
CA PHE A 12 12.25 19.42 -13.80
C PHE A 12 11.38 18.27 -14.32
N PRO A 13 11.91 17.28 -15.07
CA PRO A 13 11.20 16.03 -15.20
C PRO A 13 11.13 15.43 -13.79
N SER A 14 9.93 15.41 -13.22
CA SER A 14 9.62 14.69 -11.99
C SER A 14 9.83 13.20 -12.22
N PHE A 15 11.07 12.74 -12.14
CA PHE A 15 11.37 11.32 -12.05
C PHE A 15 10.88 10.86 -10.67
N THR A 16 9.64 10.39 -10.61
CA THR A 16 9.18 9.56 -9.49
C THR A 16 10.05 8.32 -9.45
N ILE A 17 11.01 8.32 -8.53
CA ILE A 17 11.82 7.16 -8.19
C ILE A 17 10.85 6.09 -7.69
N VAL A 18 10.47 5.16 -8.56
CA VAL A 18 9.80 3.93 -8.15
C VAL A 18 10.83 3.14 -7.36
N ARG A 19 10.83 3.30 -6.04
CA ARG A 19 11.62 2.45 -5.16
C ARG A 19 11.01 1.05 -5.28
N GLY A 20 11.64 0.18 -6.07
CA GLY A 20 11.40 -1.24 -5.98
C GLY A 20 11.69 -1.68 -4.55
N GLN A 21 10.64 -1.88 -3.76
CA GLN A 21 10.76 -2.33 -2.39
C GLN A 21 10.96 -3.85 -2.42
N SER A 22 12.11 -4.32 -1.93
CA SER A 22 12.29 -5.73 -1.61
C SER A 22 11.29 -6.13 -0.52
N ALA A 23 10.67 -7.31 -0.65
CA ALA A 23 9.76 -7.82 0.36
C ALA A 23 10.48 -7.92 1.73
N PRO A 24 9.82 -7.56 2.84
CA PRO A 24 10.40 -7.70 4.17
C PRO A 24 10.66 -9.18 4.49
N PRO A 25 11.68 -9.49 5.31
CA PRO A 25 11.98 -10.87 5.70
C PRO A 25 10.84 -11.45 6.55
N ILE A 26 10.37 -12.66 6.19
CA ILE A 26 9.32 -13.39 6.91
C ILE A 26 9.95 -14.59 7.62
N ILE A 27 9.59 -14.80 8.90
CA ILE A 27 10.05 -15.93 9.71
C ILE A 27 8.83 -16.70 10.25
N PRO A 28 8.75 -18.03 10.05
CA PRO A 28 9.69 -18.87 9.30
C PRO A 28 9.67 -18.56 7.79
N ILE A 29 10.76 -18.90 7.10
CA ILE A 29 10.89 -18.64 5.66
C ILE A 29 9.85 -19.47 4.90
N PRO A 30 9.00 -18.85 4.06
CA PRO A 30 8.04 -19.58 3.24
C PRO A 30 8.75 -20.54 2.27
N VAL A 31 8.19 -21.73 2.07
CA VAL A 31 8.76 -22.76 1.18
C VAL A 31 8.75 -22.30 -0.29
N GLN A 32 7.77 -21.47 -0.67
CA GLN A 32 7.63 -20.93 -2.02
C GLN A 32 7.32 -19.43 -1.92
N VAL A 33 8.13 -18.62 -2.58
CA VAL A 33 7.93 -17.17 -2.76
C VAL A 33 8.05 -16.91 -4.25
N GLU A 34 7.00 -16.35 -4.86
CA GLU A 34 7.01 -15.88 -6.25
C GLU A 34 7.03 -14.35 -6.23
N ASP A 35 8.12 -13.75 -6.70
CA ASP A 35 8.21 -12.31 -6.82
C ASP A 35 7.36 -11.83 -7.99
N ARG A 36 6.32 -11.04 -7.69
CA ARG A 36 5.57 -10.29 -8.69
C ARG A 36 6.02 -8.84 -8.64
N HIS A 37 6.27 -8.23 -9.80
CA HIS A 37 6.67 -6.83 -9.95
C HIS A 37 5.52 -5.84 -9.67
N ALA A 38 4.78 -6.05 -8.57
CA ALA A 38 3.72 -5.17 -8.11
C ALA A 38 3.98 -4.81 -6.65
N SER A 39 3.97 -3.52 -6.35
CA SER A 39 4.01 -2.99 -5.00
C SER A 39 2.63 -2.43 -4.65
N TYR A 40 2.14 -2.72 -3.44
CA TYR A 40 0.91 -2.15 -2.92
C TYR A 40 1.23 -1.22 -1.76
N GLU A 41 0.71 0.00 -1.81
CA GLU A 41 0.86 1.00 -0.74
C GLU A 41 -0.42 1.03 0.10
N ILE A 42 -0.27 0.83 1.41
CA ILE A 42 -1.38 0.94 2.36
C ILE A 42 -1.63 2.42 2.61
N SER A 43 -2.78 2.91 2.14
CA SER A 43 -3.25 4.28 2.36
C SER A 43 -4.33 4.33 3.47
N PRO A 44 -4.64 5.51 4.04
CA PRO A 44 -5.72 5.66 5.02
C PRO A 44 -7.12 5.25 4.54
N ASN A 45 -7.33 5.11 3.22
CA ASN A 45 -8.60 4.66 2.64
C ASN A 45 -8.63 3.15 2.35
N THR A 46 -7.59 2.41 2.77
CA THR A 46 -7.51 0.96 2.63
C THR A 46 -8.48 0.30 3.60
N ALA A 47 -9.14 -0.77 3.17
CA ALA A 47 -10.00 -1.58 4.04
C ALA A 47 -9.61 -3.06 3.95
N ILE A 48 -9.80 -3.80 5.04
CA ILE A 48 -9.75 -5.25 5.03
C ILE A 48 -11.16 -5.73 4.69
N VAL A 49 -11.32 -6.41 3.57
CA VAL A 49 -12.59 -6.98 3.15
C VAL A 49 -12.57 -8.48 3.45
N ILE A 50 -13.54 -8.93 4.23
CA ILE A 50 -13.75 -10.34 4.50
C ILE A 50 -14.99 -10.85 3.78
N ALA A 51 -14.84 -11.98 3.10
CA ALA A 51 -15.95 -12.64 2.40
C ALA A 51 -16.84 -13.43 3.37
N ASP A 52 -16.26 -13.98 4.44
CA ASP A 52 -16.97 -14.73 5.47
C ASP A 52 -16.92 -13.99 6.81
N GLY A 53 -18.09 -13.83 7.43
CA GLY A 53 -18.23 -13.23 8.76
C GLY A 53 -17.53 -14.03 9.87
N SER A 54 -17.23 -15.32 9.65
CA SER A 54 -16.45 -16.14 10.59
C SER A 54 -15.02 -15.61 10.79
N LEU A 55 -14.46 -14.88 9.81
CA LEU A 55 -13.12 -14.31 9.84
C LEU A 55 -13.04 -12.95 10.53
N ARG A 56 -14.16 -12.44 11.06
CA ARG A 56 -14.25 -11.09 11.63
C ARG A 56 -13.28 -10.85 12.77
N GLU A 57 -13.12 -11.83 13.66
CA GLU A 57 -12.19 -11.69 14.79
C GLU A 57 -10.73 -11.64 14.32
N LEU A 58 -10.37 -12.48 13.34
CA LEU A 58 -9.05 -12.48 12.74
C LEU A 58 -8.76 -11.14 12.03
N ALA A 59 -9.70 -10.65 11.23
CA ALA A 59 -9.57 -9.38 10.54
C ALA A 59 -9.48 -8.19 11.50
N SER A 60 -10.21 -8.23 12.63
CA SER A 60 -10.09 -7.23 13.68
C SER A 60 -8.69 -7.23 14.30
N ARG A 61 -8.11 -8.39 14.59
CA ARG A 61 -6.74 -8.50 15.11
C ARG A 61 -5.72 -7.98 14.11
N LEU A 62 -5.89 -8.30 12.83
CA LEU A 62 -5.04 -7.79 11.75
C LEU A 62 -5.12 -6.25 11.64
N SER A 63 -6.33 -5.70 11.61
CA SER A 63 -6.56 -4.25 11.63
C SER A 63 -5.85 -3.57 12.79
N SER A 64 -5.97 -4.11 14.00
CA SER A 64 -5.27 -3.57 15.17
C SER A 64 -3.76 -3.66 15.05
N GLY A 65 -3.22 -4.77 14.54
CA GLY A 65 -1.78 -4.95 14.33
C GLY A 65 -1.21 -3.95 13.31
N ILE A 66 -1.91 -3.74 12.19
CA ILE A 66 -1.52 -2.76 11.17
C ILE A 66 -1.53 -1.35 11.76
N ALA A 67 -2.58 -0.98 12.50
CA ALA A 67 -2.67 0.33 13.12
C ALA A 67 -1.56 0.58 14.15
N GLN A 68 -1.19 -0.44 14.95
CA GLN A 68 -0.08 -0.34 15.90
C GLN A 68 1.28 -0.20 15.20
N ALA A 69 1.50 -0.92 14.10
CA ALA A 69 2.78 -0.91 13.40
C ALA A 69 2.98 0.32 12.50
N THR A 70 1.90 0.85 11.92
CA THR A 70 1.96 1.89 10.87
C THR A 70 1.33 3.22 11.28
N GLY A 71 0.52 3.24 12.34
CA GLY A 71 -0.32 4.38 12.70
C GLY A 71 -1.55 4.58 11.80
N ILE A 72 -1.75 3.74 10.79
CA ILE A 72 -2.86 3.83 9.84
C ILE A 72 -4.01 2.94 10.30
N SER A 73 -5.20 3.52 10.45
CA SER A 73 -6.42 2.75 10.72
C SER A 73 -6.95 2.14 9.43
N VAL A 74 -7.12 0.81 9.41
CA VAL A 74 -7.63 0.05 8.25
C VAL A 74 -8.94 -0.64 8.64
N PRO A 75 -10.12 -0.07 8.33
CA PRO A 75 -11.40 -0.64 8.74
C PRO A 75 -11.67 -2.01 8.13
N VAL A 76 -12.41 -2.85 8.86
CA VAL A 76 -12.87 -4.17 8.40
C VAL A 76 -14.28 -4.06 7.80
N GLN A 77 -14.45 -4.50 6.56
CA GLN A 77 -15.73 -4.53 5.84
C GLN A 77 -16.12 -5.98 5.55
N ILE A 78 -17.40 -6.30 5.75
CA ILE A 78 -17.98 -7.62 5.43
C ILE A 78 -18.80 -7.44 4.16
N ASN A 79 -18.51 -8.21 3.11
CA ASN A 79 -19.18 -8.13 1.81
C ASN A 79 -19.16 -6.72 1.18
N GLY A 80 -18.00 -6.33 0.65
CA GLY A 80 -17.89 -5.13 -0.18
C GLY A 80 -16.65 -5.21 -1.06
N SER A 81 -16.83 -5.30 -2.38
CA SER A 81 -15.72 -5.12 -3.31
C SER A 81 -15.44 -3.62 -3.44
N THR A 82 -14.41 -3.14 -2.75
CA THR A 82 -13.87 -1.80 -2.94
C THR A 82 -12.46 -1.89 -3.52
N ALA A 83 -12.18 -1.04 -4.50
CA ALA A 83 -10.86 -0.94 -5.10
C ALA A 83 -9.84 -0.52 -4.02
N GLY A 84 -8.84 -1.37 -3.79
CA GLY A 84 -7.86 -1.18 -2.71
C GLY A 84 -8.13 -1.99 -1.44
N ALA A 85 -9.01 -2.99 -1.48
CA ALA A 85 -9.24 -3.88 -0.35
C ALA A 85 -8.19 -5.00 -0.22
N ILE A 86 -7.80 -5.32 1.02
CA ILE A 86 -7.11 -6.58 1.36
C ILE A 86 -8.20 -7.64 1.54
N VAL A 87 -8.25 -8.65 0.66
CA VAL A 87 -9.26 -9.72 0.71
C VAL A 87 -8.71 -10.93 1.48
N LEU A 88 -9.45 -11.37 2.52
CA LEU A 88 -9.17 -12.59 3.29
C LEU A 88 -10.24 -13.65 3.03
#